data_AF-A0A660QB32-F1
#
_entry.id   AF-A0A660QB32-F1
#
_cell.length_a   1.000
_cell.length_b   1.000
_cell.length_c   1.000
_cell.angle_alpha   90.00
_cell.angle_beta   90.00
_cell.angle_gamma   90.00
#
_symmetry.space_group_name_H-M   'P 1'
#
loop_
_entity.id
_entity.type
_entity.pdbx_description
1 polymer ?
#
loop_
_entity_poly.entity_id
_entity_poly.type
_entity_poly.pdbx_seq_one_letter_code
_entity_poly.pdbx_strand_id
1 'polypeptide(L)'
;MLEILYIIIMMLFLFGITIFVHEWGHFIVAKKCGLVIETFSIGMGPALWQKEIDGIVYKIGAFPIGGYVSLPQLDPEGMEKMQGGNENDRKKLPDISPWKKIAVAVAGPFCNIIFAFLIAFIVAAADEPENIALIGSVGTNSVAFAEGLRPADQIIAVNGN
;
A
#
# COMPACT_ATOMS: atom_id res chain seq x y z
N MET A 1 -20.78 2.43 -13.52
CA MET A 1 -20.65 3.38 -12.38
C MET A 1 -20.27 2.63 -11.10
N LEU A 2 -20.99 1.58 -10.71
CA LEU A 2 -20.65 0.75 -9.54
C LEU A 2 -19.29 0.05 -9.65
N GLU A 3 -18.95 -0.50 -10.81
CA GLU A 3 -17.63 -1.13 -11.04
C GLU A 3 -16.47 -0.14 -10.87
N ILE A 4 -16.62 1.07 -11.40
CA ILE A 4 -15.60 2.12 -11.26
C ILE A 4 -15.42 2.49 -9.79
N LEU A 5 -16.52 2.64 -9.04
CA LEU A 5 -16.47 2.92 -7.62
C LEU A 5 -15.78 1.79 -6.85
N TYR A 6 -16.10 0.53 -7.17
CA TYR A 6 -15.45 -0.64 -6.59
C TYR A 6 -13.94 -0.65 -6.84
N ILE A 7 -13.51 -0.40 -8.08
CA ILE A 7 -12.09 -0.34 -8.46
C ILE A 7 -11.37 0.77 -7.68
N ILE A 8 -11.97 1.96 -7.58
CA ILE A 8 -11.37 3.08 -6.82
C ILE A 8 -11.21 2.72 -5.35
N ILE A 9 -12.24 2.13 -4.72
CA ILE A 9 -12.19 1.73 -3.32
C ILE A 9 -11.10 0.67 -3.10
N MET A 10 -11.05 -0.36 -3.96
CA MET A 10 -10.04 -1.41 -3.88
C MET A 10 -8.62 -0.87 -4.11
N MET A 11 -8.45 0.04 -5.06
CA MET A 11 -7.17 0.70 -5.31
C MET A 11 -6.70 1.49 -4.08
N LEU A 12 -7.57 2.32 -3.50
CA LEU A 12 -7.26 3.09 -2.29
C LEU A 12 -6.97 2.18 -1.10
N PHE A 13 -7.71 1.09 -0.96
CA PHE A 13 -7.49 0.11 0.10
C PHE A 13 -6.14 -0.60 -0.03
N LEU A 14 -5.84 -1.17 -1.21
CA LEU A 14 -4.59 -1.91 -1.47
C LEU A 14 -3.37 -0.99 -1.39
N PHE A 15 -3.47 0.22 -1.92
CA PHE A 15 -2.40 1.21 -1.81
C PHE A 15 -2.22 1.68 -0.35
N GLY A 16 -3.32 1.95 0.35
CA GLY A 16 -3.31 2.37 1.75
C GLY A 16 -2.73 1.32 2.68
N ILE A 17 -3.10 0.04 2.53
CA ILE A 17 -2.53 -1.04 3.35
C ILE A 17 -1.05 -1.27 3.05
N THR A 18 -0.64 -1.14 1.78
CA THR A 18 0.77 -1.28 1.39
C THR A 18 1.64 -0.17 1.99
N ILE A 19 1.15 1.08 1.97
CA ILE A 19 1.82 2.20 2.65
C ILE A 19 1.86 1.94 4.15
N PHE A 20 0.73 1.54 4.74
CA PHE A 20 0.67 1.29 6.18
C PHE A 20 1.71 0.25 6.62
N VAL A 21 1.80 -0.89 5.92
CA VAL A 21 2.78 -1.93 6.24
C VAL A 21 4.22 -1.44 6.07
N HIS A 22 4.49 -0.62 5.06
CA HIS A 22 5.79 0.01 4.85
C HIS A 22 6.20 0.91 6.03
N GLU A 23 5.35 1.88 6.36
CA GLU A 23 5.61 2.81 7.46
C GLU A 23 5.68 2.07 8.80
N TRP A 24 4.85 1.06 8.98
CA TRP A 24 4.86 0.22 10.18
C TRP A 24 6.19 -0.52 10.37
N GLY A 25 6.82 -0.96 9.27
CA GLY A 25 8.17 -1.51 9.30
C GLY A 25 9.21 -0.52 9.84
N HIS A 26 9.23 0.71 9.30
CA HIS A 26 10.08 1.78 9.81
C HIS A 26 9.82 2.05 11.29
N PHE A 27 8.56 2.19 11.67
CA PHE A 27 8.12 2.49 13.03
C PHE A 27 8.61 1.44 14.04
N ILE A 28 8.41 0.14 13.76
CA ILE A 28 8.82 -0.93 14.66
C ILE A 28 10.32 -0.95 14.86
N VAL A 29 11.09 -0.88 13.76
CA VAL A 29 12.55 -0.95 13.85
C VAL A 29 13.10 0.29 14.53
N ALA A 30 12.55 1.47 14.25
CA ALA A 30 12.91 2.72 14.95
C ALA A 30 12.68 2.60 16.46
N LYS A 31 11.49 2.12 16.87
CA LYS A 31 11.15 1.92 18.29
C LYS A 31 12.08 0.93 18.97
N LYS A 32 12.40 -0.19 18.30
CA LYS A 32 13.34 -1.22 18.82
C LYS A 32 14.78 -0.71 18.90
N CYS A 33 15.20 0.14 17.97
CA CYS A 33 16.53 0.72 17.95
C CYS A 33 16.71 1.89 18.95
N GLY A 34 15.62 2.33 19.58
CA GLY A 34 15.60 3.42 20.56
C GLY A 34 15.60 4.82 19.92
N LEU A 35 15.08 4.94 18.69
CA LEU A 35 14.93 6.22 18.03
C LEU A 35 13.71 6.98 18.58
N VAL A 36 13.81 8.30 18.57
CA VAL A 36 12.68 9.19 18.85
C VAL A 36 11.80 9.25 17.61
N ILE A 37 10.52 8.97 17.83
CA ILE A 37 9.48 9.00 16.80
C ILE A 37 8.52 10.12 17.19
N GLU A 38 8.39 11.15 16.36
CA GLU A 38 7.47 12.26 16.65
C GLU A 38 6.08 12.03 16.04
N THR A 39 6.03 11.43 14.85
CA THR A 39 4.79 11.24 14.10
C THR A 39 4.84 9.93 13.32
N PHE A 40 3.71 9.23 13.32
CA PHE A 40 3.40 8.13 12.42
C PHE A 40 2.19 8.55 11.59
N SER A 41 2.40 8.80 10.30
CA SER A 41 1.36 9.28 9.39
C SER A 41 1.05 8.28 8.30
N ILE A 42 -0.24 7.99 8.10
CA ILE A 42 -0.76 7.31 6.92
C ILE A 42 -1.41 8.38 6.05
N GLY A 43 -0.94 8.55 4.82
CA GLY A 43 -1.33 9.67 3.97
C GLY A 43 -0.52 10.94 4.25
N MET A 44 -0.63 11.89 3.33
CA MET A 44 0.08 13.17 3.30
C MET A 44 -0.88 14.36 3.41
N GLY A 45 -0.31 15.55 3.61
CA GLY A 45 -1.05 16.82 3.68
C GLY A 45 -1.70 17.08 5.04
N PRO A 46 -2.79 17.89 5.10
CA PRO A 46 -3.45 18.25 6.35
C PRO A 46 -4.03 17.00 7.03
N ALA A 47 -4.04 16.99 8.36
CA ALA A 47 -4.59 15.88 9.12
C ALA A 47 -6.12 15.89 9.02
N LEU A 48 -6.71 14.81 8.51
CA LEU A 48 -8.14 14.54 8.69
C LEU A 48 -8.44 14.12 10.12
N TRP A 49 -7.49 13.40 10.70
CA TRP A 49 -7.53 12.94 12.06
C TRP A 49 -6.11 12.84 12.62
N GLN A 50 -5.94 13.20 13.88
CA GLN A 50 -4.69 12.97 14.59
C GLN A 50 -4.94 12.73 16.07
N LYS A 51 -4.09 11.92 16.70
CA LYS A 51 -4.10 11.68 18.14
C LYS A 51 -2.69 11.44 18.63
N GLU A 52 -2.34 12.08 19.73
CA GLU A 52 -1.07 11.84 20.41
C GLU A 52 -1.23 10.71 21.44
N ILE A 53 -0.33 9.74 21.40
CA ILE A 53 -0.27 8.62 22.35
C ILE A 53 1.21 8.38 22.67
N ASP A 54 1.56 8.37 23.95
CA ASP A 54 2.93 8.16 24.44
C ASP A 54 3.98 9.10 23.78
N GLY A 55 3.60 10.34 23.47
CA GLY A 55 4.46 11.33 22.82
C GLY A 55 4.63 11.13 21.31
N ILE A 56 3.88 10.22 20.69
CA ILE A 56 3.87 9.97 19.25
C ILE A 56 2.55 10.46 18.67
N VAL A 57 2.60 11.32 17.67
CA VAL A 57 1.41 11.77 16.92
C VAL A 57 1.05 10.73 15.86
N TYR A 58 -0.08 10.07 16.04
CA TYR A 58 -0.68 9.21 15.02
C TYR A 58 -1.59 10.05 14.14
N LYS A 59 -1.31 10.11 12.83
CA LYS A 59 -1.98 11.00 11.89
C LYS A 59 -2.55 10.22 10.70
N ILE A 60 -3.74 10.63 10.27
CA ILE A 60 -4.34 10.23 9.00
C ILE A 60 -4.42 11.49 8.13
N GLY A 61 -3.63 11.52 7.05
CA GLY A 61 -3.56 12.63 6.10
C GLY A 61 -4.74 12.65 5.13
N ALA A 62 -5.05 13.84 4.60
CA ALA A 62 -6.12 14.03 3.62
C ALA A 62 -5.84 13.38 2.27
N PHE A 63 -4.57 13.31 1.87
CA PHE A 63 -4.18 12.68 0.63
C PHE A 63 -3.72 11.25 0.89
N PRO A 64 -4.35 10.24 0.26
CA PRO A 64 -3.97 8.83 0.43
C PRO A 64 -2.70 8.49 -0.38
N ILE A 65 -1.79 9.45 -0.55
CA ILE A 65 -0.57 9.34 -1.34
C ILE A 65 0.60 9.32 -0.38
N GLY A 66 1.17 8.14 -0.14
CA GLY A 66 2.31 7.95 0.75
C GLY A 66 1.96 7.99 2.24
N GLY A 67 2.99 8.06 3.06
CA GLY A 67 2.95 8.14 4.52
C GLY A 67 4.35 8.48 5.01
N TYR A 68 4.52 8.67 6.32
CA TYR A 68 5.86 8.87 6.88
C TYR A 68 5.94 8.52 8.37
N VAL A 69 7.11 8.03 8.77
CA VAL A 69 7.56 8.00 10.15
C VAL A 69 8.56 9.12 10.37
N SER A 70 8.18 10.08 11.20
CA SER A 70 8.96 11.26 11.52
C SER A 70 10.04 10.91 12.55
N LEU A 71 11.30 10.93 12.09
CA LEU A 71 12.49 10.49 12.81
C LEU A 71 13.55 11.60 12.78
N PRO A 72 13.55 12.53 13.75
CA PRO A 72 14.40 13.71 13.73
C PRO A 72 15.90 13.41 13.66
N GLN A 73 16.30 12.21 14.08
CA GLN A 73 17.69 11.76 14.12
C GLN A 73 18.19 11.18 12.77
N LEU A 74 17.29 10.91 11.82
CA LEU A 74 17.62 10.46 10.47
C LEU A 74 17.66 11.62 9.48
N ASP A 75 16.75 12.58 9.63
CA ASP A 75 16.66 13.74 8.73
C ASP A 75 16.30 15.02 9.52
N PRO A 76 17.29 15.65 10.18
CA PRO A 76 17.07 16.88 10.93
C PRO A 76 16.60 18.04 10.04
N GLU A 77 17.08 18.12 8.79
CA GLU A 77 16.83 19.26 7.90
C GLU A 77 15.51 19.14 7.12
N GLY A 78 15.13 17.94 6.66
CA GLY A 78 13.86 17.71 5.97
C GLY A 78 12.64 17.92 6.87
N MET A 79 12.80 17.67 8.16
CA MET A 79 11.78 17.89 9.19
C MET A 79 11.44 19.36 9.43
N GLU A 80 12.43 20.24 9.33
CA GLU A 80 12.26 21.69 9.50
C GLU A 80 11.34 22.28 8.43
N LYS A 81 11.46 21.77 7.19
CA LYS A 81 10.64 22.18 6.06
C LYS A 81 9.23 21.60 6.10
N MET A 82 9.03 20.43 6.71
CA MET A 82 7.72 19.76 6.77
C MET A 82 6.84 20.21 7.94
N GLN A 83 7.44 20.57 9.09
CA GLN A 83 6.68 20.93 10.30
C GLN A 83 6.55 22.44 10.53
N GLY A 84 7.23 23.29 9.76
CA GLY A 84 7.11 24.76 9.88
C GLY A 84 7.51 25.31 11.26
N GLY A 85 8.39 24.60 11.98
CA GLY A 85 8.74 24.89 13.38
C GLY A 85 10.08 25.63 13.54
N ASN A 86 10.08 26.61 14.45
CA ASN A 86 11.23 27.41 14.88
C ASN A 86 12.43 26.54 15.32
N GLU A 87 13.63 26.95 14.89
CA GLU A 87 14.92 26.28 15.11
C GLU A 87 15.32 26.12 16.60
N ASN A 88 14.67 26.85 17.52
CA ASN A 88 15.21 27.11 18.86
C ASN A 88 14.83 26.10 19.98
N ASP A 89 13.91 25.16 19.76
CA ASP A 89 13.45 24.22 20.81
C ASP A 89 13.84 22.75 20.57
N ARG A 90 14.68 22.46 19.56
CA ARG A 90 15.11 21.09 19.30
C ARG A 90 16.09 20.60 20.37
N LYS A 91 15.55 19.91 21.36
CA LYS A 91 16.30 19.13 22.35
C LYS A 91 17.35 18.28 21.61
N LYS A 92 18.64 18.50 21.87
CA LYS A 92 19.71 17.70 21.26
C LYS A 92 19.45 16.22 21.55
N LEU A 93 19.04 15.48 20.52
CA LEU A 93 18.81 14.06 20.60
C LEU A 93 20.16 13.33 20.60
N PRO A 94 20.25 12.19 21.30
CA PRO A 94 21.46 11.38 21.29
C PRO A 94 21.77 10.89 19.87
N ASP A 95 23.06 10.86 19.55
CA ASP A 95 23.53 10.34 18.28
C ASP A 95 23.25 8.85 18.16
N ILE A 96 22.87 8.42 16.96
CA ILE A 96 22.57 7.02 16.66
C ILE A 96 23.66 6.44 15.78
N SER A 97 24.11 5.23 16.11
CA SER A 97 25.02 4.47 15.26
C SER A 97 24.51 4.35 13.81
N PRO A 98 25.36 4.49 12.78
CA PRO A 98 24.95 4.40 11.37
C PRO A 98 24.18 3.12 11.02
N TRP A 99 24.54 1.99 11.61
CA TRP A 99 23.85 0.70 11.37
C TRP A 99 22.38 0.71 11.76
N LYS A 100 22.02 1.39 12.85
CA LYS A 100 20.61 1.56 13.26
C LYS A 100 19.86 2.43 12.25
N LYS A 101 20.51 3.44 11.68
CA LYS A 101 19.92 4.29 10.63
C LYS A 101 19.61 3.48 9.38
N ILE A 102 20.58 2.68 8.93
CA ILE A 102 20.42 1.78 7.78
C ILE A 102 19.32 0.74 8.06
N ALA A 103 19.32 0.12 9.25
CA ALA A 103 18.31 -0.87 9.62
C ALA A 103 16.89 -0.28 9.55
N VAL A 104 16.71 0.94 10.07
CA VAL A 104 15.42 1.63 9.99
C VAL A 104 15.06 1.96 8.54
N ALA A 105 15.98 2.51 7.74
CA ALA A 105 15.72 2.87 6.34
C ALA A 105 15.36 1.67 5.45
N VAL A 106 15.87 0.48 5.75
CA VAL A 106 15.56 -0.74 4.98
C VAL A 106 14.31 -1.46 5.50
N ALA A 107 13.87 -1.18 6.74
CA ALA A 107 12.77 -1.89 7.38
C ALA A 107 11.45 -1.81 6.61
N GLY A 108 11.07 -0.64 6.09
CA GLY A 108 9.84 -0.45 5.33
C GLY A 108 9.79 -1.29 4.05
N PRO A 109 10.77 -1.16 3.14
CA PRO A 109 10.85 -2.02 1.95
C PRO A 109 10.87 -3.51 2.29
N PHE A 110 11.60 -3.91 3.33
CA PHE A 110 11.67 -5.30 3.77
C PHE A 110 10.30 -5.84 4.24
N CYS A 111 9.55 -5.06 5.01
CA CYS A 111 8.19 -5.41 5.42
C CYS A 111 7.25 -5.55 4.21
N ASN A 112 7.38 -4.70 3.18
CA ASN A 112 6.59 -4.85 1.96
C ASN A 112 6.94 -6.12 1.17
N ILE A 113 8.20 -6.53 1.14
CA ILE A 113 8.59 -7.80 0.51
C ILE A 113 7.92 -8.97 1.24
N ILE A 114 7.99 -8.99 2.57
CA ILE A 114 7.31 -10.03 3.37
C ILE A 114 5.80 -10.01 3.10
N PHE A 115 5.19 -8.83 3.09
CA PHE A 115 3.77 -8.66 2.82
C PHE A 115 3.37 -9.14 1.42
N ALA A 116 4.19 -8.87 0.41
CA ALA A 116 3.97 -9.37 -0.94
C ALA A 116 3.98 -10.90 -0.99
N PHE A 117 4.93 -11.56 -0.30
CA PHE A 117 4.93 -13.02 -0.19
C PHE A 117 3.68 -13.55 0.52
N LEU A 118 3.25 -12.91 1.60
CA LEU A 118 2.02 -13.30 2.30
C LEU A 118 0.79 -13.18 1.40
N ILE A 119 0.64 -12.08 0.66
CA ILE A 119 -0.44 -11.93 -0.32
C ILE A 119 -0.33 -13.01 -1.40
N ALA A 120 0.87 -13.28 -1.92
CA ALA A 120 1.06 -14.31 -2.95
C ALA A 120 0.63 -15.70 -2.45
N PHE A 121 0.94 -16.06 -1.19
CA PHE A 121 0.46 -17.31 -0.59
C PHE A 121 -1.08 -17.34 -0.45
N ILE A 122 -1.70 -16.24 -0.03
CA ILE A 122 -3.17 -16.14 0.09
C ILE A 122 -3.82 -16.31 -1.28
N VAL A 123 -3.29 -15.66 -2.31
CA VAL A 123 -3.81 -15.74 -3.69
C VAL A 123 -3.61 -17.15 -4.25
N ALA A 124 -2.44 -17.76 -4.03
CA ALA A 124 -2.15 -19.11 -4.50
C ALA A 124 -2.98 -20.20 -3.79
N ALA A 125 -3.46 -19.92 -2.57
CA ALA A 125 -4.34 -20.80 -1.83
C ALA A 125 -5.84 -20.57 -2.13
N ALA A 126 -6.18 -19.51 -2.85
CA ALA A 126 -7.54 -19.27 -3.30
C ALA A 126 -7.86 -20.14 -4.52
N ASP A 127 -9.09 -20.64 -4.61
CA ASP A 127 -9.54 -21.38 -5.78
C ASP A 127 -9.40 -20.50 -7.03
N GLU A 128 -8.84 -21.08 -8.09
CA GLU A 128 -8.80 -20.39 -9.37
C GLU A 128 -10.24 -20.25 -9.89
N PRO A 129 -10.66 -19.04 -10.30
CA PRO A 129 -11.90 -18.91 -11.02
C PRO A 129 -11.80 -19.77 -12.28
N GLU A 130 -12.82 -20.61 -12.54
CA GLU A 130 -12.87 -21.38 -13.78
C GLU A 130 -12.82 -20.39 -14.96
N ASN A 131 -11.72 -20.44 -15.72
CA ASN A 131 -11.59 -19.70 -16.97
C ASN A 131 -12.45 -20.38 -18.03
N ILE A 132 -13.77 -20.20 -17.94
CA ILE A 132 -14.71 -20.71 -18.94
C ILE A 132 -14.54 -19.94 -20.25
N ALA A 133 -14.34 -20.68 -21.34
CA ALA A 133 -14.21 -20.12 -22.67
C ALA A 133 -15.59 -19.69 -23.21
N LEU A 134 -16.03 -18.49 -22.84
CA LEU A 134 -17.28 -17.91 -23.31
C LEU A 134 -17.09 -17.12 -24.60
N ILE A 135 -18.04 -17.27 -25.52
CA ILE A 135 -18.07 -16.48 -26.75
C ILE A 135 -18.52 -15.05 -26.44
N GLY A 136 -17.63 -14.08 -26.68
CA GLY A 136 -17.93 -12.66 -26.41
C GLY A 136 -18.94 -12.06 -27.39
N SER A 137 -18.71 -12.20 -28.69
CA SER A 137 -19.63 -11.72 -29.73
C SER A 137 -19.58 -12.59 -30.98
N VAL A 138 -20.70 -12.62 -31.71
CA VAL A 138 -20.82 -13.34 -32.99
C VAL A 138 -21.44 -12.39 -34.01
N GLY A 139 -20.79 -12.20 -35.15
CA GLY A 139 -21.35 -11.38 -36.23
C GLY A 139 -22.60 -12.02 -36.79
N THR A 140 -23.72 -11.28 -36.85
CA THR A 140 -25.02 -11.81 -37.29
C THR A 140 -25.03 -12.31 -38.74
N ASN A 141 -24.14 -11.79 -39.59
CA ASN A 141 -23.96 -12.20 -40.98
C ASN A 141 -22.86 -13.26 -41.18
N SER A 142 -22.40 -13.91 -40.10
CA SER A 142 -21.31 -14.90 -40.17
C SER A 142 -21.82 -16.33 -40.31
N VAL A 143 -20.98 -17.20 -40.87
CA VAL A 143 -21.23 -18.65 -40.92
C VAL A 143 -21.44 -19.21 -39.51
N ALA A 144 -20.65 -18.76 -38.53
CA ALA A 144 -20.79 -19.18 -37.14
C ALA A 144 -22.19 -18.89 -36.57
N PHE A 145 -22.77 -17.71 -36.85
CA PHE A 145 -24.12 -17.39 -36.41
C PHE A 145 -25.18 -18.25 -37.11
N ALA A 146 -25.00 -18.53 -38.40
CA ALA A 146 -25.88 -19.40 -39.18
C ALA A 146 -25.87 -20.85 -38.66
N GLU A 147 -24.71 -21.35 -38.22
CA GLU A 147 -24.52 -22.66 -37.59
C GLU A 147 -25.00 -22.71 -36.12
N GLY A 148 -25.59 -21.62 -35.61
CA GLY A 148 -26.25 -21.59 -34.31
C GLY A 148 -25.43 -21.02 -33.16
N LEU A 149 -24.18 -20.60 -33.39
CA LEU A 149 -23.31 -20.04 -32.35
C LEU A 149 -23.83 -18.68 -31.84
N ARG A 150 -23.82 -18.46 -30.53
CA ARG A 150 -24.34 -17.26 -29.87
C ARG A 150 -23.35 -16.66 -28.87
N PRO A 151 -23.44 -15.35 -28.58
CA PRO A 151 -22.77 -14.78 -27.42
C PRO A 151 -23.17 -15.52 -26.14
N ALA A 152 -22.21 -15.68 -25.23
CA ALA A 152 -22.30 -16.45 -23.99
C ALA A 152 -22.43 -17.97 -24.14
N ASP A 153 -22.35 -18.54 -25.36
CA ASP A 153 -22.11 -19.98 -25.49
C ASP A 153 -20.74 -20.34 -24.89
N GLN A 154 -20.69 -21.48 -24.20
CA GLN A 154 -19.46 -22.04 -23.65
C GLN A 154 -18.81 -22.98 -24.66
N ILE A 155 -17.55 -22.70 -24.99
CA ILE A 155 -16.72 -23.60 -25.79
C ILE A 155 -16.24 -24.73 -24.85
N ILE A 156 -16.78 -25.93 -25.06
CA ILE A 156 -16.40 -27.14 -24.30
C ILE A 156 -15.23 -27.90 -24.95
N ALA A 157 -15.07 -27.78 -26.27
CA ALA A 157 -13.98 -28.39 -27.04
C ALA A 157 -13.83 -27.70 -28.40
N VAL A 158 -12.60 -27.66 -28.93
CA VAL A 158 -12.28 -27.26 -30.30
C VAL A 158 -11.56 -28.42 -30.99
N ASN A 159 -12.12 -28.92 -32.09
CA ASN A 159 -11.61 -30.10 -32.80
C ASN A 159 -11.43 -31.33 -31.87
N GLY A 160 -12.28 -31.46 -30.86
CA GLY A 160 -12.25 -32.57 -29.89
C GLY A 160 -11.20 -32.45 -28.78
N ASN A 161 -10.58 -31.28 -28.60
CA ASN A 161 -9.65 -30.96 -27.50
C ASN A 161 -10.11 -29.75 -26.70
#